data_AF-A0A2N5LK77-F1
#
_entry.id   AF-A0A2N5LK77-F1
#
_cell.length_a   1.000
_cell.length_b   1.000
_cell.length_c   1.000
_cell.angle_alpha   90.00
_cell.angle_beta   90.00
_cell.angle_gamma   90.00
#
_symmetry.space_group_name_H-M   'P 1'
#
loop_
_entity.id
_entity.type
_entity.pdbx_description
1 polymer ?
#
loop_
_entity_poly.entity_id
_entity_poly.type
_entity_poly.pdbx_seq_one_letter_code
_entity_poly.pdbx_strand_id
1 'polypeptide(L)'
;MTIQYRRATPEDFAAIVDLFVVNMNLSVFTTATDKQVLKQLATLFLAKDCHHATFIQVAEYGDIICGVVIGITRQDPHKALSFDDKPIIDQIENKLRLSDQGRQVLSDLQKKESAGAKQKKVDFD
;
A
#
# COMPACT_ATOMS: atom_id res chain seq x y z
N MET A 1 -18.41 17.53 17.01
CA MET A 1 -18.27 16.30 16.22
C MET A 1 -17.01 15.59 16.66
N THR A 2 -17.04 14.26 16.73
CA THR A 2 -15.93 13.42 17.21
C THR A 2 -15.54 12.43 16.12
N ILE A 3 -14.26 12.09 16.05
CA ILE A 3 -13.79 11.01 15.16
C ILE A 3 -14.41 9.70 15.62
N GLN A 4 -14.95 8.93 14.67
CA GLN A 4 -15.46 7.59 14.90
C GLN A 4 -14.55 6.57 14.22
N TYR A 5 -14.43 5.39 14.83
CA TYR A 5 -13.64 4.30 14.29
C TYR A 5 -14.57 3.16 13.92
N ARG A 6 -14.41 2.62 12.71
CA ARG A 6 -15.09 1.40 12.28
C ARG A 6 -14.11 0.47 11.56
N ARG A 7 -14.49 -0.81 11.46
CA ARG A 7 -13.77 -1.76 10.61
C ARG A 7 -13.86 -1.32 9.16
N ALA A 8 -12.75 -1.43 8.44
CA ALA A 8 -12.74 -1.19 7.01
C ALA A 8 -13.55 -2.25 6.27
N THR A 9 -14.14 -1.85 5.16
CA THR A 9 -14.75 -2.74 4.17
C THR A 9 -13.96 -2.64 2.85
N PRO A 10 -14.13 -3.58 1.90
CA PRO A 10 -13.43 -3.51 0.62
C PRO A 10 -13.65 -2.19 -0.16
N GLU A 11 -14.80 -1.55 0.04
CA GLU A 11 -15.17 -0.27 -0.59
C GLU A 11 -14.28 0.89 -0.12
N ASP A 12 -13.70 0.80 1.08
CA ASP A 12 -12.82 1.83 1.63
C ASP A 12 -11.45 1.84 0.97
N PHE A 13 -11.06 0.78 0.25
CA PHE A 13 -9.70 0.62 -0.27
C PHE A 13 -9.28 1.79 -1.16
N ALA A 14 -10.18 2.27 -2.03
CA ALA A 14 -9.87 3.41 -2.90
C ALA A 14 -9.62 4.70 -2.10
N ALA A 15 -10.42 4.96 -1.07
CA ALA A 15 -10.25 6.12 -0.20
C ALA A 15 -8.99 6.01 0.67
N ILE A 16 -8.63 4.81 1.13
CA ILE A 16 -7.37 4.53 1.83
C ILE A 16 -6.17 4.82 0.92
N VAL A 17 -6.22 4.40 -0.35
CA VAL A 17 -5.19 4.71 -1.34
C VAL A 17 -5.05 6.21 -1.55
N ASP A 18 -6.17 6.93 -1.72
CA ASP A 18 -6.14 8.37 -1.93
C ASP A 18 -5.57 9.11 -0.70
N LEU A 19 -5.95 8.68 0.51
CA LEU A 19 -5.39 9.22 1.75
C LEU A 19 -3.87 9.01 1.82
N PHE A 20 -3.39 7.83 1.42
CA PHE A 20 -1.97 7.49 1.43
C PHE A 20 -1.17 8.32 0.42
N VAL A 21 -1.68 8.50 -0.80
CA VAL A 21 -1.03 9.32 -1.85
C VAL A 21 -0.91 10.79 -1.43
N VAL A 22 -1.92 11.33 -0.75
CA VAL A 22 -1.93 12.73 -0.32
C VAL A 22 -0.96 12.99 0.84
N ASN A 23 -0.83 12.02 1.75
CA ASN A 23 -0.12 12.24 3.02
C ASN A 23 1.29 11.62 3.07
N MET A 24 1.59 10.64 2.23
CA MET A 24 2.90 9.99 2.22
C MET A 24 3.86 10.65 1.22
N ASN A 25 5.08 10.90 1.66
CA ASN A 25 6.16 11.26 0.75
C ASN A 25 6.65 10.02 -0.02
N LEU A 26 6.13 9.80 -1.23
CA LEU A 26 6.51 8.66 -2.06
C LEU A 26 7.91 8.80 -2.70
N SER A 27 8.56 9.96 -2.61
CA SER A 27 9.91 10.17 -3.17
C SER A 27 10.97 9.29 -2.52
N VAL A 28 10.69 8.77 -1.32
CA VAL A 28 11.54 7.81 -0.63
C VAL A 28 11.61 6.50 -1.42
N PHE A 29 10.57 6.15 -2.19
CA PHE A 29 10.47 4.88 -2.93
C PHE A 29 10.83 4.99 -4.41
N THR A 30 10.67 6.17 -5.01
CA THR A 30 10.91 6.38 -6.44
C THR A 30 11.21 7.85 -6.75
N THR A 31 11.84 8.10 -7.89
CA THR A 31 12.00 9.44 -8.45
C THR A 31 10.85 9.87 -9.37
N ALA A 32 9.86 9.00 -9.60
CA ALA A 32 8.67 9.34 -10.39
C ALA A 32 7.86 10.49 -9.75
N THR A 33 7.30 11.35 -10.60
CA THR A 33 6.55 12.53 -10.18
C THR A 33 5.12 12.54 -10.71
N ASP A 34 4.80 11.68 -11.68
CA ASP A 34 3.47 11.55 -12.24
C ASP A 34 2.47 11.05 -11.19
N LYS A 35 1.39 11.79 -11.01
CA LYS A 35 0.38 11.50 -9.97
C LYS A 35 -0.32 10.16 -10.18
N GLN A 36 -0.55 9.74 -11.43
CA GLN A 36 -1.20 8.45 -11.69
C GLN A 36 -0.24 7.29 -11.41
N VAL A 37 1.04 7.43 -11.76
CA VAL A 37 2.09 6.47 -11.42
C VAL A 37 2.28 6.38 -9.90
N LEU A 38 2.30 7.51 -9.20
CA LEU A 38 2.36 7.52 -7.73
C LEU A 38 1.13 6.89 -7.08
N LYS A 39 -0.07 7.11 -7.64
CA LYS A 39 -1.29 6.43 -7.21
C LYS A 39 -1.18 4.92 -7.40
N GLN A 40 -0.68 4.46 -8.55
CA GLN A 40 -0.43 3.04 -8.82
C GLN A 40 0.56 2.43 -7.83
N LEU A 41 1.65 3.13 -7.51
CA LEU A 41 2.61 2.70 -6.49
C LEU A 41 1.96 2.57 -5.11
N ALA A 42 1.18 3.56 -4.69
CA ALA A 42 0.45 3.50 -3.42
C ALA A 42 -0.54 2.33 -3.38
N THR A 43 -1.29 2.10 -4.46
CA THR A 43 -2.19 0.94 -4.59
C THR A 43 -1.43 -0.37 -4.43
N LEU A 44 -0.24 -0.49 -5.01
CA LEU A 44 0.58 -1.70 -4.92
C LEU A 44 1.00 -1.98 -3.46
N PHE A 45 1.47 -0.98 -2.72
CA PHE A 45 1.86 -1.15 -1.32
C PHE A 45 0.66 -1.48 -0.44
N LEU A 46 -0.43 -0.73 -0.57
CA LEU A 46 -1.61 -0.95 0.25
C LEU A 46 -2.30 -2.27 -0.05
N ALA A 47 -2.29 -2.77 -1.29
CA ALA A 47 -2.82 -4.09 -1.61
C ALA A 47 -2.07 -5.18 -0.83
N LYS A 48 -0.73 -5.12 -0.81
CA LYS A 48 0.10 -6.04 -0.03
C LYS A 48 -0.15 -5.90 1.47
N ASP A 49 -0.16 -4.68 2.00
CA ASP A 49 -0.39 -4.44 3.43
C ASP A 49 -1.78 -4.93 3.86
N CYS A 50 -2.82 -4.65 3.08
CA CYS A 50 -4.18 -5.09 3.38
C CYS A 50 -4.36 -6.61 3.24
N HIS A 51 -3.65 -7.27 2.32
CA HIS A 51 -3.66 -8.73 2.18
C HIS A 51 -3.11 -9.44 3.42
N HIS A 52 -2.10 -8.85 4.06
CA HIS A 52 -1.45 -9.39 5.25
C HIS A 52 -2.06 -8.89 6.57
N ALA A 53 -2.84 -7.82 6.53
CA ALA A 53 -3.49 -7.25 7.70
C ALA A 53 -4.49 -8.22 8.32
N THR A 54 -4.43 -8.33 9.65
CA THR A 54 -5.42 -9.05 10.46
C THR A 54 -6.43 -8.07 11.08
N PHE A 55 -6.11 -6.77 11.04
CA PHE A 55 -6.99 -5.71 11.48
C PHE A 55 -6.82 -4.45 10.62
N ILE A 56 -7.93 -3.86 10.18
CA ILE A 56 -7.95 -2.54 9.54
C ILE A 56 -9.11 -1.74 10.11
N GLN A 57 -8.81 -0.55 10.63
CA GLN A 57 -9.80 0.44 11.06
C GLN A 57 -9.66 1.73 10.27
N VAL A 58 -10.79 2.29 9.88
CA VAL A 58 -10.88 3.64 9.31
C VAL A 58 -11.38 4.60 10.38
N ALA A 59 -10.76 5.77 10.43
CA ALA A 59 -11.18 6.90 11.25
C ALA A 59 -12.01 7.84 10.38
N GLU A 60 -13.22 8.14 10.81
CA GLU A 60 -14.20 8.94 10.09
C GLU A 60 -14.54 10.22 10.86
N TYR A 61 -14.59 11.33 10.14
CA TYR A 61 -15.13 12.60 10.64
C TYR A 61 -16.26 13.05 9.70
N GLY A 62 -17.51 12.82 10.11
CA GLY A 62 -18.64 12.87 9.18
C GLY A 62 -18.53 11.73 8.16
N ASP A 63 -18.71 12.04 6.88
CA ASP A 63 -18.60 11.06 5.78
C ASP A 63 -17.20 11.02 5.13
N ILE A 64 -16.19 11.55 5.82
CA ILE A 64 -14.81 11.65 5.32
C ILE A 64 -13.92 10.71 6.11
N ILE A 65 -13.25 9.79 5.41
CA ILE A 65 -12.15 8.99 5.96
C ILE A 65 -10.94 9.90 6.15
N CYS A 66 -10.57 10.16 7.40
CA CYS A 66 -9.47 11.03 7.78
C CYS A 66 -8.24 10.27 8.29
N GLY A 67 -8.34 8.94 8.48
CA GLY A 67 -7.25 8.12 8.98
C GLY A 67 -7.49 6.64 8.74
N VAL A 68 -6.40 5.88 8.71
CA VAL A 68 -6.43 4.41 8.63
C VAL A 68 -5.41 3.82 9.60
N VAL A 69 -5.80 2.76 10.30
CA VAL A 69 -4.92 1.94 11.13
C VAL A 69 -4.89 0.54 10.55
N ILE A 70 -3.72 0.12 10.09
CA ILE A 70 -3.48 -1.22 9.53
C ILE A 70 -2.57 -1.98 10.49
N GLY A 71 -2.98 -3.17 10.91
CA GLY A 71 -2.27 -3.97 11.89
C GLY A 71 -2.22 -5.45 11.52
N ILE A 72 -1.13 -6.10 11.92
CA ILE A 72 -0.91 -7.54 11.80
C ILE A 72 -0.69 -8.08 13.21
N THR A 73 -1.51 -9.04 13.63
CA THR A 73 -1.30 -9.81 14.85
C THR A 73 -0.95 -11.25 14.51
N ARG A 74 -0.03 -11.84 15.28
CA ARG A 74 0.30 -13.27 15.16
C ARG A 74 -0.75 -14.17 15.80
N GLN A 75 -1.67 -13.59 16.59
CA GLN A 75 -2.64 -14.33 17.39
C GLN A 75 -3.96 -14.60 16.65
N ASP A 76 -4.23 -13.86 15.56
CA ASP A 76 -5.43 -14.04 14.76
C ASP A 76 -5.04 -14.28 13.29
N PRO A 77 -5.25 -15.49 12.76
CA PRO A 77 -4.96 -15.79 11.36
C PRO A 77 -6.01 -15.21 10.40
N HIS A 78 -7.11 -14.63 10.90
CA HIS A 78 -8.15 -14.07 10.05
C HIS A 78 -7.65 -12.77 9.41
N LYS A 79 -7.84 -12.69 8.09
CA LYS A 79 -7.55 -11.48 7.33
C LYS A 79 -8.60 -10.41 7.61
N ALA A 80 -8.14 -9.16 7.75
CA ALA A 80 -9.00 -8.01 7.99
C ALA A 80 -9.98 -7.75 6.84
N LEU A 81 -9.50 -7.95 5.62
CA LEU A 81 -10.28 -7.83 4.40
C LEU A 81 -10.14 -9.12 3.60
N SER A 82 -11.26 -9.71 3.23
CA SER A 82 -11.31 -10.80 2.26
C SER A 82 -11.43 -10.20 0.87
N PHE A 83 -10.30 -9.86 0.25
CA PHE A 83 -10.25 -9.51 -1.16
C PHE A 83 -9.03 -10.15 -1.81
N ASP A 84 -9.18 -10.55 -3.08
CA ASP A 84 -8.08 -11.11 -3.87
C ASP A 84 -7.20 -9.96 -4.36
N ASP A 85 -6.01 -9.84 -3.79
CA ASP A 85 -5.03 -8.82 -4.09
C ASP A 85 -4.26 -9.12 -5.38
N LYS A 86 -4.15 -10.40 -5.78
CA LYS A 86 -3.37 -10.79 -6.96
C LYS A 86 -3.86 -10.11 -8.25
N PRO A 87 -5.16 -10.11 -8.60
CA PRO A 87 -5.64 -9.41 -9.77
C PRO A 87 -5.37 -7.91 -9.72
N ILE A 88 -5.43 -7.30 -8.53
CA ILE A 88 -5.17 -5.87 -8.35
C ILE A 88 -3.69 -5.59 -8.57
N ILE A 89 -2.80 -6.37 -7.96
CA ILE A 89 -1.35 -6.26 -8.11
C ILE A 89 -0.97 -6.44 -9.59
N ASP A 90 -1.45 -7.50 -10.24
CA ASP A 90 -1.14 -7.80 -11.65
C ASP A 90 -1.60 -6.66 -12.58
N GLN A 91 -2.81 -6.14 -12.37
CA GLN A 91 -3.31 -5.00 -13.14
C GLN A 91 -2.47 -3.74 -12.94
N ILE A 92 -2.05 -3.47 -11.71
CA ILE A 92 -1.25 -2.29 -11.38
C ILE A 92 0.16 -2.40 -11.95
N GLU A 93 0.81 -3.56 -11.82
CA GLU A 93 2.11 -3.80 -12.43
C GLU A 93 2.06 -3.65 -13.96
N ASN A 94 1.01 -4.18 -14.59
CA ASN A 94 0.81 -4.00 -16.03
C ASN A 94 0.63 -2.52 -16.39
N LYS A 95 -0.16 -1.75 -15.64
CA LYS A 95 -0.31 -0.30 -15.86
C LYS A 95 1.01 0.46 -15.70
N LEU A 96 1.81 0.12 -14.68
CA LEU A 96 3.13 0.71 -14.48
C LEU A 96 4.06 0.42 -15.66
N ARG A 97 4.02 -0.79 -16.25
CA ARG A 97 4.84 -1.15 -17.42
C ARG A 97 4.52 -0.34 -18.68
N LEU A 98 3.34 0.27 -18.78
CA LEU A 98 2.92 1.05 -19.95
C LEU A 98 3.54 2.44 -20.04
N SER A 99 4.19 2.94 -18.98
CA SER A 99 4.78 4.27 -18.95
C SER A 99 6.25 4.25 -18.57
N ASP A 100 7.01 5.24 -19.02
CA ASP A 100 8.43 5.36 -18.67
C ASP A 100 8.63 5.52 -17.16
N GLN A 101 7.85 6.40 -16.53
CA GLN A 101 7.92 6.60 -15.09
C GLN A 101 7.43 5.36 -14.31
N GLY A 102 6.41 4.65 -14.79
CA GLY A 102 5.97 3.42 -14.13
C GLY A 102 7.01 2.29 -14.25
N ARG A 103 7.71 2.16 -15.39
CA ARG A 103 8.86 1.24 -15.51
C ARG A 103 10.01 1.62 -14.58
N GLN A 104 10.25 2.92 -14.39
CA GLN A 104 11.23 3.41 -13.43
C GLN A 104 10.86 2.99 -11.99
N VAL A 105 9.59 3.18 -11.59
CA VAL A 105 9.09 2.72 -10.28
C VAL A 105 9.39 1.23 -10.08
N LEU A 106 9.04 0.38 -11.04
CA LEU A 106 9.29 -1.06 -10.95
C LEU A 106 10.79 -1.38 -10.79
N SER A 107 11.66 -0.66 -11.50
CA SER A 107 13.11 -0.81 -11.36
C SER A 107 13.62 -0.38 -9.98
N ASP A 108 13.12 0.75 -9.46
CA ASP A 108 13.49 1.27 -8.14
C ASP A 108 13.10 0.29 -7.02
N LEU A 109 11.91 -0.30 -7.12
CA LEU A 109 11.42 -1.33 -6.20
C LEU A 109 12.31 -2.59 -6.23
N GLN A 110 12.63 -3.10 -7.42
CA GLN A 110 13.51 -4.28 -7.57
C GLN A 110 14.92 -4.05 -6.99
N LYS A 111 15.48 -2.84 -7.18
CA LYS A 111 16.79 -2.48 -6.60
C LYS A 111 16.74 -2.48 -5.07
N LYS A 112 15.67 -1.97 -4.48
CA LYS A 112 15.47 -1.95 -3.02
C LYS A 112 15.29 -3.36 -2.45
N GLU A 113 14.49 -4.21 -3.08
CA GLU A 113 14.33 -5.61 -2.67
C GLU A 113 15.66 -6.37 -2.74
N SER A 114 16.43 -6.17 -3.80
CA SER A 114 17.76 -6.75 -3.98
C SER A 114 18.77 -6.26 -2.93
N ALA A 115 18.72 -4.97 -2.57
CA ALA A 115 19.57 -4.40 -1.53
C ALA A 115 19.23 -4.95 -0.13
N GLY A 116 17.94 -5.04 0.20
CA GLY A 116 17.47 -5.64 1.45
C GLY A 116 17.80 -7.13 1.56
N ALA A 117 17.70 -7.88 0.45
CA ALA A 117 18.10 -9.28 0.40
C ALA A 117 19.62 -9.48 0.57
N LYS A 118 20.44 -8.55 0.06
CA LYS A 118 21.89 -8.55 0.30
C LYS A 118 22.23 -8.22 1.75
N GLN A 119 21.55 -7.27 2.37
CA GLN A 119 21.73 -6.94 3.79
C GLN A 119 21.37 -8.10 4.72
N LYS A 120 20.28 -8.85 4.45
CA LYS A 120 19.93 -10.06 5.22
C LYS A 120 20.94 -11.21 5.09
N LYS A 121 21.82 -11.19 4.08
CA LYS A 121 22.90 -12.18 3.91
C LYS A 121 24.19 -11.77 4.62
N VAL A 122 24.32 -10.51 5.04
CA VAL A 122 25.42 -10.07 5.91
C VAL A 122 24.92 -10.17 7.34
N ASP A 123 24.81 -11.41 7.84
CA ASP A 123 24.80 -11.65 9.27
C ASP A 123 26.20 -11.27 9.77
N PHE A 124 26.26 -10.25 10.62
CA PHE A 124 27.45 -9.95 11.41
C PHE A 124 27.40 -10.84 12.66
N ASP A 125 27.69 -12.12 12.47
CA ASP A 125 28.21 -12.97 13.56
C ASP A 125 29.66 -12.59 13.89
#